data_AF-S3ZBM9-F1
#
_entry.id   AF-S3ZBM9-F1
#
_cell.length_a   1.000
_cell.length_b   1.000
_cell.length_c   1.000
_cell.angle_alpha   90.00
_cell.angle_beta   90.00
_cell.angle_gamma   90.00
#
_symmetry.space_group_name_H-M   'P 1'
#
loop_
_entity.id
_entity.type
_entity.pdbx_description
1 polymer ?
#
loop_
_entity_poly.entity_id
_entity_poly.type
_entity_poly.pdbx_seq_one_letter_code
_entity_poly.pdbx_strand_id
1 'polypeptide(L)'
;MPTPMSTPMPAPAPAPGRRAPREIRTLADKLLEVHDWLRGELVHLRAEAAAHLAERAAHQGPGEPPAPGLGLQIRQRCLEFCDALTFHHTGEDDHVFPGVAAHHPHLRPTLERLGAEHLAIARIKESLVALLADLAAADPAVFLAEFDRMAAELTAHLEFEETWLVPVLAEVPFPPVAPAPEEGTPVTTDRRSPVRVKDFDHLVLNVQDVERALDFYCGTLGLEPVRVEEWRAGKVPFPSARVSPVTIIDLVAGERGESGESNVDHICLVVEPLDWQEVVDSGPFTVLEGPVGRFGARGDAQSIYVRDPDGNSVELRWYPEDQ
;
A
#
# COMPACT_ATOMS: atom_id res chain seq x y z
N MET A 1 42.47 -34.65 21.02
CA MET A 1 41.99 -34.34 19.65
C MET A 1 41.63 -32.86 19.63
N PRO A 2 42.32 -31.99 18.88
CA PRO A 2 41.93 -30.58 18.79
C PRO A 2 40.73 -30.42 17.85
N THR A 3 39.79 -29.55 18.21
CA THR A 3 38.65 -29.12 17.40
C THR A 3 39.13 -28.35 16.16
N PRO A 4 38.52 -28.56 14.97
CA PRO A 4 38.89 -27.80 13.78
C PRO A 4 38.33 -26.38 13.86
N MET A 5 39.18 -25.38 13.63
CA MET A 5 38.75 -24.00 13.39
C MET A 5 38.12 -23.94 12.00
N SER A 6 36.82 -23.60 11.93
CA SER A 6 36.15 -23.28 10.68
C SER A 6 36.68 -21.95 10.14
N THR A 7 37.31 -22.00 8.97
CA THR A 7 37.64 -20.82 8.16
C THR A 7 36.34 -20.15 7.70
N PRO A 8 36.17 -18.83 7.81
CA PRO A 8 34.99 -18.16 7.27
C PRO A 8 35.02 -18.25 5.73
N MET A 9 33.90 -18.63 5.13
CA MET A 9 33.75 -18.53 3.68
C MET A 9 33.83 -17.06 3.25
N PRO A 10 34.52 -16.75 2.13
CA PRO A 10 34.53 -15.40 1.60
C PRO A 10 33.11 -14.99 1.21
N ALA A 11 32.74 -13.75 1.54
CA ALA A 11 31.47 -13.16 1.13
C ALA A 11 31.33 -13.22 -0.41
N PRO A 12 30.12 -13.48 -0.93
CA PRO A 12 29.89 -13.53 -2.36
C PRO A 12 30.29 -12.18 -2.98
N ALA A 13 30.97 -12.23 -4.13
CA ALA A 13 31.31 -11.05 -4.89
C ALA A 13 30.04 -10.27 -5.27
N PRO A 14 30.07 -8.92 -5.26
CA PRO A 14 28.92 -8.13 -5.66
C PRO A 14 28.51 -8.46 -7.10
N ALA A 15 27.19 -8.56 -7.33
CA ALA A 15 26.63 -8.80 -8.65
C ALA A 15 27.14 -7.74 -9.67
N PRO A 16 27.57 -8.16 -10.87
CA PRO A 16 28.05 -7.23 -11.89
C PRO A 16 26.89 -6.34 -12.36
N GLY A 17 27.04 -5.02 -12.20
CA GLY A 17 26.07 -4.03 -12.70
C GLY A 17 25.58 -3.00 -11.68
N ARG A 18 25.83 -3.20 -10.38
CA ARG A 18 25.42 -2.21 -9.37
C ARG A 18 26.33 -0.98 -9.44
N ARG A 19 25.85 0.07 -10.10
CA ARG A 19 26.45 1.42 -10.08
C ARG A 19 26.61 1.85 -8.62
N ALA A 20 27.71 2.52 -8.28
CA ALA A 20 27.93 3.00 -6.92
C ALA A 20 26.72 3.84 -6.46
N PRO A 21 26.30 3.76 -5.18
CA PRO A 21 25.15 4.51 -4.69
C PRO A 21 25.36 6.00 -4.99
N ARG A 22 24.50 6.56 -5.85
CA ARG A 22 24.46 8.01 -6.06
C ARG A 22 23.80 8.63 -4.86
N GLU A 23 24.35 9.74 -4.39
CA GLU A 23 23.72 10.53 -3.35
C GLU A 23 22.45 11.17 -3.91
N ILE A 24 21.30 10.88 -3.29
CA ILE A 24 20.00 11.36 -3.74
C ILE A 24 19.79 12.75 -3.14
N ARG A 25 19.82 13.80 -3.98
CA ARG A 25 19.63 15.19 -3.53
C ARG A 25 18.44 15.87 -4.16
N THR A 26 18.01 15.40 -5.31
CA THR A 26 16.95 15.99 -6.13
C THR A 26 15.90 14.96 -6.51
N LEU A 27 14.73 15.42 -6.93
CA LEU A 27 13.69 14.53 -7.41
C LEU A 27 14.14 13.81 -8.70
N ALA A 28 15.00 14.43 -9.52
CA ALA A 28 15.66 13.76 -10.64
C ALA A 28 16.60 12.63 -10.20
N ASP A 29 17.40 12.83 -9.15
CA ASP A 29 18.26 11.75 -8.63
C ASP A 29 17.42 10.55 -8.16
N LYS A 30 16.28 10.84 -7.53
CA LYS A 30 15.36 9.80 -7.05
C LYS A 30 14.70 9.06 -8.21
N LEU A 31 14.24 9.78 -9.23
CA LEU A 31 13.67 9.21 -10.45
C LEU A 31 14.67 8.25 -11.12
N LEU A 32 15.88 8.73 -11.36
CA LEU A 32 16.94 7.95 -12.00
C LEU A 32 17.35 6.71 -11.19
N GLU A 33 17.34 6.78 -9.86
CA GLU A 33 17.57 5.61 -9.00
C GLU A 33 16.50 4.54 -9.23
N VAL A 34 15.22 4.93 -9.25
CA VAL A 34 14.10 4.02 -9.48
C VAL A 34 14.18 3.43 -10.89
N HIS A 35 14.47 4.23 -11.91
CA HIS A 35 14.59 3.78 -13.29
C HIS A 35 15.76 2.80 -13.49
N ASP A 36 16.93 3.09 -12.92
CA ASP A 36 18.09 2.19 -12.96
C ASP A 36 17.73 0.84 -12.30
N TRP A 37 16.97 0.85 -11.20
CA TRP A 37 16.47 -0.37 -10.56
C TRP A 37 15.47 -1.13 -11.46
N LEU A 38 14.47 -0.45 -12.03
CA LEU A 38 13.47 -1.06 -12.91
C LEU A 38 14.11 -1.74 -14.13
N ARG A 39 15.07 -1.07 -14.78
CA ARG A 39 15.84 -1.65 -15.89
C ARG A 39 16.64 -2.87 -15.45
N GLY A 40 17.28 -2.80 -14.29
CA GLY A 40 18.04 -3.91 -13.72
C GLY A 40 17.17 -5.14 -13.45
N GLU A 41 16.01 -4.95 -12.84
CA GLU A 41 15.08 -6.05 -12.54
C GLU A 41 14.49 -6.69 -13.79
N LEU A 42 14.13 -5.91 -14.82
CA LEU A 42 13.68 -6.47 -16.11
C LEU A 42 14.71 -7.44 -16.69
N VAL A 43 15.99 -7.06 -16.69
CA VAL A 43 17.08 -7.91 -17.21
C VAL A 43 17.22 -9.17 -16.36
N HIS A 44 17.16 -9.05 -15.04
CA HIS A 44 17.33 -10.18 -14.12
C HIS A 44 16.17 -11.17 -14.23
N LEU A 45 14.93 -10.70 -14.12
CA LEU A 45 13.71 -11.51 -14.21
C LEU A 45 13.61 -12.21 -15.57
N ARG A 46 13.98 -11.53 -16.66
CA ARG A 46 13.97 -12.13 -18.00
C ARG A 46 14.95 -13.30 -18.11
N ALA A 47 16.15 -13.14 -17.54
CA ALA A 47 17.17 -14.19 -17.55
C ALA A 47 16.75 -15.38 -16.67
N GLU A 48 16.22 -15.13 -15.48
CA GLU A 48 15.71 -16.16 -14.57
C GLU A 48 14.55 -16.95 -15.18
N ALA A 49 13.57 -16.25 -15.78
CA ALA A 49 12.44 -16.90 -16.43
C ALA A 49 12.86 -17.74 -17.64
N ALA A 50 13.80 -17.24 -18.46
CA ALA A 50 14.33 -17.99 -19.60
C ALA A 50 15.04 -19.28 -19.17
N ALA A 51 15.89 -19.18 -18.13
CA ALA A 51 16.60 -20.32 -17.59
C ALA A 51 15.63 -21.38 -17.06
N HIS A 52 14.62 -20.96 -16.28
CA HIS A 52 13.60 -21.86 -15.75
C HIS A 52 12.81 -22.58 -16.85
N LEU A 53 12.36 -21.84 -17.87
CA LEU A 53 11.62 -22.41 -19.00
C LEU A 53 12.48 -23.38 -19.82
N ALA A 54 13.77 -23.07 -20.02
CA ALA A 54 14.71 -23.96 -20.70
C ALA A 54 14.96 -25.26 -19.92
N GLU A 55 15.15 -25.18 -18.60
CA GLU A 55 15.28 -26.35 -17.71
C GLU A 55 14.04 -27.24 -17.75
N ARG A 56 12.85 -26.64 -17.72
CA ARG A 56 11.56 -27.35 -17.84
C ARG A 56 11.44 -28.06 -19.20
N ALA A 57 11.78 -27.39 -20.29
CA ALA A 57 11.72 -27.97 -21.64
C ALA A 57 12.71 -29.13 -21.85
N ALA A 58 13.88 -29.06 -21.21
CA ALA A 58 14.90 -30.12 -21.25
C ALA A 58 14.52 -31.35 -20.39
N HIS A 59 13.58 -31.20 -19.45
CA HIS A 59 13.14 -32.28 -18.58
C HIS A 59 12.18 -33.23 -19.32
N GLN A 60 12.71 -34.32 -19.88
CA GLN A 60 11.94 -35.35 -20.62
C GLN A 60 12.05 -36.77 -20.03
N GLY A 61 12.59 -36.93 -18.81
CA GLY A 61 12.92 -38.23 -18.21
C GLY A 61 12.17 -38.57 -16.92
N PRO A 62 12.31 -39.80 -16.37
CA PRO A 62 11.69 -40.24 -15.11
C PRO A 62 12.33 -39.63 -13.84
N GLY A 63 13.16 -38.60 -14.00
CA GLY A 63 13.81 -37.88 -12.89
C GLY A 63 12.84 -36.92 -12.21
N GLU A 64 13.24 -36.39 -11.06
CA GLU A 64 12.43 -35.41 -10.34
C GLU A 64 12.30 -34.12 -11.19
N PRO A 65 11.08 -33.60 -11.42
CA PRO A 65 10.89 -32.36 -12.16
C PRO A 65 11.61 -31.19 -11.45
N PRO A 66 11.93 -30.09 -12.16
CA PRO A 66 12.47 -28.89 -11.54
C PRO A 66 11.63 -28.49 -10.33
N ALA A 67 12.27 -28.19 -9.20
CA ALA A 67 11.60 -27.99 -7.94
C ALA A 67 10.47 -26.93 -8.09
N PRO A 68 9.23 -27.22 -7.66
CA PRO A 68 8.10 -26.28 -7.74
C PRO A 68 8.41 -24.91 -7.11
N GLY A 69 9.33 -24.88 -6.14
CA GLY A 69 9.78 -23.66 -5.47
C GLY A 69 10.41 -22.62 -6.40
N LEU A 70 11.11 -23.01 -7.47
CA LEU A 70 11.76 -22.04 -8.36
C LEU A 70 10.74 -21.29 -9.23
N GLY A 71 9.70 -21.97 -9.72
CA GLY A 71 8.60 -21.33 -10.46
C GLY A 71 7.77 -20.39 -9.57
N LEU A 72 7.57 -20.75 -8.29
CA LEU A 72 6.92 -19.88 -7.30
C LEU A 72 7.76 -18.65 -6.97
N GLN A 73 9.09 -18.79 -6.86
CA GLN A 73 10.00 -17.66 -6.62
C GLN A 73 10.00 -16.67 -7.78
N ILE A 74 10.05 -17.14 -9.03
CA ILE A 74 9.96 -16.27 -10.22
C ILE A 74 8.62 -15.54 -10.25
N ARG A 75 7.51 -16.25 -9.99
CA ARG A 75 6.19 -15.63 -9.91
C ARG A 75 6.15 -14.53 -8.85
N GLN A 76 6.66 -14.79 -7.66
CA GLN A 76 6.68 -13.82 -6.57
C GLN A 76 7.45 -12.56 -6.97
N ARG A 77 8.67 -12.70 -7.50
CA ARG A 77 9.47 -11.54 -7.89
C ARG A 77 8.87 -10.76 -9.07
N CYS A 78 8.26 -11.45 -10.04
CA CYS A 78 7.53 -10.79 -11.11
C CYS A 78 6.36 -9.96 -10.58
N LEU A 79 5.63 -10.46 -9.57
CA LEU A 79 4.54 -9.72 -8.93
C LEU A 79 5.06 -8.51 -8.14
N GLU A 80 6.15 -8.67 -7.37
CA GLU A 80 6.80 -7.57 -6.65
C GLU A 80 7.27 -6.46 -7.61
N PHE A 81 7.84 -6.83 -8.76
CA PHE A 81 8.16 -5.88 -9.83
C PHE A 81 6.91 -5.18 -10.39
N CYS A 82 5.82 -5.92 -10.64
CA CYS A 82 4.57 -5.36 -11.15
C CYS A 82 3.97 -4.34 -10.16
N ASP A 83 4.03 -4.63 -8.86
CA ASP A 83 3.54 -3.73 -7.81
C ASP A 83 4.40 -2.47 -7.72
N ALA A 84 5.73 -2.61 -7.71
CA ALA A 84 6.66 -1.49 -7.68
C ALA A 84 6.50 -0.56 -8.89
N LEU A 85 6.33 -1.12 -10.09
CA LEU A 85 6.07 -0.36 -11.30
C LEU A 85 4.74 0.39 -11.24
N THR A 86 3.70 -0.26 -10.69
CA THR A 86 2.39 0.38 -10.51
C THR A 86 2.50 1.58 -9.58
N PHE A 87 3.19 1.42 -8.45
CA PHE A 87 3.41 2.51 -7.49
C PHE A 87 4.20 3.68 -8.10
N HIS A 88 5.23 3.39 -8.90
CA HIS A 88 6.01 4.40 -9.59
C HIS A 88 5.16 5.23 -10.58
N HIS A 89 4.47 4.58 -11.53
CA HIS A 89 3.66 5.29 -12.53
C HIS A 89 2.48 6.05 -11.91
N THR A 90 1.78 5.47 -10.92
CA THR A 90 0.69 6.17 -10.23
C THR A 90 1.19 7.35 -9.41
N GLY A 91 2.35 7.21 -8.76
CA GLY A 91 3.01 8.33 -8.08
C GLY A 91 3.32 9.49 -9.04
N GLU A 92 3.72 9.18 -10.26
CA GLU A 92 3.95 10.19 -11.31
C GLU A 92 2.67 10.83 -11.80
N ASP A 93 1.67 10.02 -12.18
CA ASP A 93 0.39 10.49 -12.70
C ASP A 93 -0.34 11.39 -11.70
N ASP A 94 -0.34 11.01 -10.42
CA ASP A 94 -1.14 11.68 -9.40
C ASP A 94 -0.40 12.87 -8.75
N HIS A 95 0.94 12.88 -8.76
CA HIS A 95 1.72 13.88 -8.01
C HIS A 95 2.77 14.60 -8.86
N VAL A 96 3.67 13.87 -9.51
CA VAL A 96 4.80 14.49 -10.23
C VAL A 96 4.30 15.27 -11.45
N PHE A 97 3.49 14.66 -12.31
CA PHE A 97 3.00 15.28 -13.55
C PHE A 97 2.13 16.50 -13.28
N PRO A 98 1.16 16.50 -12.35
CA PRO A 98 0.43 17.72 -12.00
C PRO A 98 1.34 18.85 -11.49
N GLY A 99 2.33 18.50 -10.65
CA GLY A 99 3.32 19.46 -10.16
C GLY A 99 4.17 20.08 -11.26
N VAL A 100 4.65 19.26 -12.21
CA VAL A 100 5.39 19.72 -13.39
C VAL A 100 4.48 20.55 -14.31
N ALA A 101 3.24 20.14 -14.55
CA ALA A 101 2.30 20.86 -15.41
C ALA A 101 1.91 22.25 -14.87
N ALA A 102 1.92 22.42 -13.54
CA ALA A 102 1.67 23.70 -12.88
C ALA A 102 2.84 24.69 -13.11
N HIS A 103 4.08 24.24 -12.96
CA HIS A 103 5.28 25.10 -13.07
C HIS A 103 5.82 25.21 -14.52
N HIS A 104 5.58 24.19 -15.35
CA HIS A 104 6.05 24.09 -16.74
C HIS A 104 4.90 23.74 -17.70
N PRO A 105 3.93 24.65 -17.93
CA PRO A 105 2.74 24.35 -18.74
C PRO A 105 3.00 23.92 -20.18
N HIS A 106 4.17 24.28 -20.74
CA HIS A 106 4.58 23.90 -22.09
C HIS A 106 4.88 22.39 -22.22
N LEU A 107 5.07 21.67 -21.11
CA LEU A 107 5.29 20.23 -21.10
C LEU A 107 4.00 19.40 -21.06
N ARG A 108 2.81 20.02 -20.97
CA ARG A 108 1.53 19.29 -20.91
C ARG A 108 1.36 18.22 -22.00
N PRO A 109 1.67 18.48 -23.29
CA PRO A 109 1.56 17.43 -24.32
C PRO A 109 2.52 16.25 -24.09
N THR A 110 3.69 16.51 -23.49
CA THR A 110 4.66 15.47 -23.12
C THR A 110 4.13 14.63 -21.96
N LEU A 111 3.57 15.27 -20.92
CA LEU A 111 2.99 14.59 -19.76
C LEU A 111 1.76 13.76 -20.14
N GLU A 112 0.89 14.28 -21.01
CA GLU A 112 -0.24 13.53 -21.57
C GLU A 112 0.20 12.28 -22.33
N ARG A 113 1.31 12.37 -23.08
CA ARG A 113 1.91 11.22 -23.74
C ARG A 113 2.45 10.21 -22.74
N LEU A 114 3.18 10.64 -21.71
CA LEU A 114 3.70 9.76 -20.66
C LEU A 114 2.57 9.00 -19.95
N GLY A 115 1.49 9.68 -19.56
CA GLY A 115 0.32 9.02 -18.98
C GLY A 115 -0.36 8.02 -19.93
N ALA A 116 -0.39 8.31 -21.23
CA ALA A 116 -0.88 7.34 -22.22
C ALA A 116 0.04 6.11 -22.36
N GLU A 117 1.35 6.28 -22.24
CA GLU A 117 2.34 5.20 -22.20
C GLU A 117 2.20 4.36 -20.91
N HIS A 118 1.94 4.98 -19.74
CA HIS A 118 1.64 4.27 -18.49
C HIS A 118 0.45 3.31 -18.65
N LEU A 119 -0.64 3.77 -19.26
CA LEU A 119 -1.82 2.93 -19.52
C LEU A 119 -1.50 1.79 -20.50
N ALA A 120 -0.60 1.99 -21.46
CA ALA A 120 -0.18 0.95 -22.39
C ALA A 120 0.66 -0.12 -21.69
N ILE A 121 1.63 0.30 -20.87
CA ILE A 121 2.47 -0.59 -20.06
C ILE A 121 1.62 -1.38 -19.06
N ALA A 122 0.63 -0.74 -18.42
CA ALA A 122 -0.29 -1.39 -17.50
C ALA A 122 -1.05 -2.56 -18.15
N ARG A 123 -1.49 -2.41 -19.41
CA ARG A 123 -2.15 -3.50 -20.15
C ARG A 123 -1.21 -4.68 -20.44
N ILE A 124 0.05 -4.41 -20.77
CA ILE A 124 1.05 -5.47 -21.00
C ILE A 124 1.36 -6.19 -19.69
N LYS A 125 1.49 -5.45 -18.59
CA LYS A 125 1.65 -5.98 -17.23
C LYS A 125 0.49 -6.92 -16.86
N GLU A 126 -0.77 -6.53 -17.13
CA GLU A 126 -1.94 -7.37 -16.88
C GLU A 126 -1.89 -8.69 -17.67
N SER A 127 -1.50 -8.65 -18.94
CA SER A 127 -1.27 -9.86 -19.76
C SER A 127 -0.20 -10.77 -19.14
N LEU A 128 0.92 -10.20 -18.67
CA LEU A 128 1.98 -10.95 -18.00
C LEU A 128 1.50 -11.59 -16.69
N VAL A 129 0.77 -10.85 -15.86
CA VAL A 129 0.20 -11.38 -14.60
C VAL A 129 -0.76 -12.54 -14.89
N ALA A 130 -1.59 -12.43 -15.93
CA ALA A 130 -2.47 -13.53 -16.35
C ALA A 130 -1.68 -14.77 -16.78
N LEU A 131 -0.58 -14.62 -17.54
CA LEU A 131 0.29 -15.72 -17.92
C LEU A 131 1.02 -16.34 -16.70
N LEU A 132 1.38 -15.53 -15.71
CA LEU A 132 1.98 -15.99 -14.45
C LEU A 132 1.00 -16.77 -13.56
N ALA A 133 -0.32 -16.53 -13.71
CA ALA A 133 -1.35 -17.19 -12.93
C ALA A 133 -1.32 -18.72 -13.10
N ASP A 134 -0.98 -19.20 -14.30
CA ASP A 134 -0.79 -20.61 -14.62
C ASP A 134 0.48 -20.84 -15.47
N LEU A 135 1.65 -20.60 -14.86
CA LEU A 135 2.97 -20.88 -15.44
C LEU A 135 3.18 -22.36 -15.86
N ALA A 136 2.35 -23.29 -15.37
CA ALA A 136 2.45 -24.70 -15.72
C ALA A 136 1.75 -25.01 -17.05
N ALA A 137 0.67 -24.29 -17.38
CA ALA A 137 -0.06 -24.41 -18.64
C ALA A 137 0.30 -23.33 -19.67
N ALA A 138 0.92 -22.22 -19.25
CA ALA A 138 1.30 -21.14 -20.14
C ALA A 138 2.34 -21.59 -21.18
N ASP A 139 2.14 -21.19 -22.44
CA ASP A 139 3.12 -21.41 -23.51
C ASP A 139 4.39 -20.59 -23.21
N PRO A 140 5.56 -21.24 -23.02
CA PRO A 140 6.82 -20.55 -22.73
C PRO A 140 7.20 -19.50 -23.78
N ALA A 141 6.90 -19.73 -25.06
CA ALA A 141 7.21 -18.79 -26.13
C ALA A 141 6.35 -17.53 -26.04
N VAL A 142 5.06 -17.69 -25.68
CA VAL A 142 4.14 -16.57 -25.49
C VAL A 142 4.54 -15.74 -24.27
N PHE A 143 4.89 -16.38 -23.16
CA PHE A 143 5.37 -15.69 -21.96
C PHE A 143 6.62 -14.85 -22.23
N LEU A 144 7.63 -15.45 -22.86
CA LEU A 144 8.87 -14.74 -23.17
C LEU A 144 8.66 -13.59 -24.16
N ALA A 145 7.79 -13.76 -25.16
CA ALA A 145 7.45 -12.71 -26.11
C ALA A 145 6.73 -11.52 -25.44
N GLU A 146 5.78 -11.77 -24.54
CA GLU A 146 5.08 -10.70 -23.82
C GLU A 146 6.02 -10.02 -22.82
N PHE A 147 6.97 -10.75 -22.22
CA PHE A 147 8.00 -10.17 -21.36
C PHE A 147 8.95 -9.27 -22.17
N ASP A 148 9.41 -9.73 -23.34
CA ASP A 148 10.27 -8.94 -24.22
C ASP A 148 9.58 -7.66 -24.68
N ARG A 149 8.27 -7.74 -24.95
CA ARG A 149 7.44 -6.56 -25.24
C ARG A 149 7.39 -5.60 -24.06
N MET A 150 7.13 -6.09 -22.85
CA MET A 150 7.14 -5.27 -21.63
C MET A 150 8.47 -4.56 -21.43
N ALA A 151 9.57 -5.29 -21.58
CA ALA A 151 10.91 -4.74 -21.40
C ALA A 151 11.22 -3.64 -22.44
N ALA A 152 10.82 -3.84 -23.70
CA ALA A 152 11.02 -2.86 -24.76
C ALA A 152 10.20 -1.59 -24.53
N GLU A 153 8.91 -1.72 -24.24
CA GLU A 153 8.00 -0.60 -24.03
C GLU A 153 8.39 0.20 -22.78
N LEU A 154 8.67 -0.48 -21.66
CA LEU A 154 9.11 0.20 -20.44
C LEU A 154 10.45 0.90 -20.63
N THR A 155 11.43 0.26 -21.28
CA THR A 155 12.74 0.90 -21.51
C THR A 155 12.61 2.16 -22.36
N ALA A 156 11.84 2.10 -23.46
CA ALA A 156 11.60 3.24 -24.33
C ALA A 156 10.84 4.37 -23.61
N HIS A 157 9.86 4.02 -22.78
CA HIS A 157 9.11 4.95 -21.94
C HIS A 157 10.04 5.68 -20.94
N LEU A 158 10.84 4.94 -20.17
CA LEU A 158 11.77 5.53 -19.18
C LEU A 158 12.82 6.42 -19.85
N GLU A 159 13.32 6.06 -21.04
CA GLU A 159 14.23 6.92 -21.82
C GLU A 159 13.57 8.22 -22.27
N PHE A 160 12.32 8.14 -22.72
CA PHE A 160 11.54 9.31 -23.13
C PHE A 160 11.25 10.23 -21.94
N GLU A 161 10.82 9.65 -20.82
CA GLU A 161 10.59 10.40 -19.59
C GLU A 161 11.84 11.10 -19.10
N GLU A 162 12.96 10.39 -18.99
CA GLU A 162 14.23 10.96 -18.54
C GLU A 162 14.67 12.14 -19.41
N THR A 163 14.47 12.03 -20.73
CA THR A 163 14.82 13.09 -21.68
C THR A 163 14.11 14.41 -21.36
N TRP A 164 12.85 14.35 -20.91
CA TRP A 164 12.00 15.52 -20.71
C TRP A 164 11.88 15.97 -19.27
N LEU A 165 11.89 15.05 -18.30
CA LEU A 165 11.62 15.37 -16.91
C LEU A 165 12.87 15.59 -16.07
N VAL A 166 13.97 14.87 -16.34
CA VAL A 166 15.22 15.04 -15.57
C VAL A 166 15.69 16.51 -15.53
N PRO A 167 15.70 17.28 -16.64
CA PRO A 167 16.13 18.68 -16.59
C PRO A 167 15.27 19.56 -15.68
N VAL A 168 13.98 19.25 -15.54
CA VAL A 168 13.04 20.01 -14.70
C VAL A 168 13.13 19.57 -13.24
N LEU A 169 13.21 18.26 -13.01
CA LEU A 169 13.24 17.67 -11.67
C LEU A 169 14.59 17.83 -10.97
N ALA A 170 15.66 18.13 -11.71
CA ALA A 170 16.99 18.40 -11.15
C ALA A 170 17.02 19.67 -10.28
N GLU A 171 16.08 20.58 -10.48
CA GLU A 171 15.95 21.82 -9.69
C GLU A 171 15.10 21.61 -8.42
N VAL A 172 14.46 20.44 -8.26
CA VAL A 172 13.58 20.13 -7.13
C VAL A 172 14.37 19.36 -6.07
N PRO A 173 14.62 19.91 -4.87
CA PRO A 173 15.33 19.19 -3.81
C PRO A 173 14.51 17.97 -3.33
N PHE A 174 15.20 16.92 -2.92
CA PHE A 174 14.61 15.70 -2.35
C PHE A 174 15.12 15.46 -0.91
N PRO A 175 14.23 15.27 0.07
CA PRO A 175 12.76 15.31 -0.05
C PRO A 175 12.27 16.73 -0.41
N PRO A 176 11.14 16.86 -1.14
CA PRO A 176 10.61 18.16 -1.54
C PRO A 176 10.33 19.02 -0.31
N VAL A 177 10.85 20.24 -0.32
CA VAL A 177 10.56 21.24 0.71
C VAL A 177 9.14 21.73 0.49
N ALA A 178 8.28 21.63 1.52
CA ALA A 178 6.93 22.15 1.45
C ALA A 178 6.96 23.63 0.99
N PRO A 179 6.07 24.05 0.08
CA PRO A 179 6.04 25.45 -0.33
C PRO A 179 5.84 26.33 0.89
N ALA A 180 6.63 27.41 0.98
CA ALA A 180 6.39 28.44 1.97
C ALA A 180 4.95 28.97 1.76
N PRO A 181 4.15 29.14 2.81
CA PRO A 181 2.79 29.64 2.67
C PRO A 181 2.83 31.02 2.00
N GLU A 182 1.99 31.23 0.98
CA GLU A 182 1.88 32.53 0.30
C GLU A 182 1.57 33.63 1.33
N GLU A 183 2.39 34.69 1.33
CA GLU A 183 2.22 35.85 2.20
C GLU A 183 0.86 36.52 1.91
N GLY A 184 -0.12 36.32 2.80
CA GLY A 184 -1.38 37.03 2.69
C GLY A 184 -2.54 36.53 3.55
N THR A 185 -2.48 35.29 4.04
CA THR A 185 -3.47 34.80 5.00
C THR A 185 -2.80 34.64 6.35
N PRO A 186 -3.27 35.27 7.44
CA PRO A 186 -2.68 35.07 8.75
C PRO A 186 -2.93 33.61 9.15
N VAL A 187 -1.97 32.73 8.86
CA VAL A 187 -1.88 31.44 9.54
C VAL A 187 -1.51 31.80 10.98
N THR A 188 -2.50 31.78 11.84
CA THR A 188 -2.30 31.74 13.29
C THR A 188 -1.53 30.45 13.58
N THR A 189 -0.20 30.54 13.65
CA THR A 189 0.71 29.48 14.09
C THR A 189 0.66 29.33 15.61
N ASP A 190 -0.56 29.24 16.14
CA ASP A 190 -0.86 28.62 17.43
C ASP A 190 -2.34 28.22 17.44
N ARG A 191 -2.69 27.18 16.70
CA ARG A 191 -3.86 26.38 17.05
C ARG A 191 -3.36 24.98 17.37
N ARG A 192 -3.11 24.73 18.65
CA ARG A 192 -3.26 23.36 19.15
C ARG A 192 -4.62 22.87 18.66
N SER A 193 -4.64 21.70 18.02
CA SER A 193 -5.90 21.03 17.67
C SER A 193 -6.80 21.01 18.91
N PRO A 194 -8.09 21.36 18.80
CA PRO A 194 -9.03 21.26 19.93
C PRO A 194 -9.25 19.80 20.36
N VAL A 195 -8.79 18.85 19.53
CA VAL A 195 -8.82 17.41 19.81
C VAL A 195 -7.41 16.91 20.07
N ARG A 196 -7.20 16.27 21.23
CA ARG A 196 -5.97 15.51 21.53
C ARG A 196 -6.30 14.02 21.63
N VAL A 197 -5.89 13.26 20.63
CA VAL A 197 -5.99 11.80 20.60
C VAL A 197 -4.97 11.19 21.57
N LYS A 198 -5.38 10.15 22.30
CA LYS A 198 -4.53 9.45 23.28
C LYS A 198 -4.46 7.93 23.10
N ASP A 199 -5.49 7.29 22.55
CA ASP A 199 -5.54 5.83 22.37
C ASP A 199 -6.36 5.42 21.14
N PHE A 200 -6.33 4.12 20.83
CA PHE A 200 -7.12 3.49 19.76
C PHE A 200 -8.16 2.55 20.39
N ASP A 201 -9.45 2.85 20.17
CA ASP A 201 -10.55 2.14 20.81
C ASP A 201 -10.95 0.88 20.05
N HIS A 202 -11.32 1.04 18.79
CA HIS A 202 -11.79 -0.09 18.01
C HIS A 202 -11.64 0.10 16.51
N LEU A 203 -11.62 -1.04 15.84
CA LEU A 203 -11.75 -1.19 14.40
C LEU A 203 -13.06 -1.91 14.12
N VAL A 204 -13.89 -1.36 13.23
CA VAL A 204 -15.12 -2.03 12.80
C VAL A 204 -14.91 -2.69 11.45
N LEU A 205 -15.17 -4.00 11.39
CA LEU A 205 -15.10 -4.78 10.17
C LEU A 205 -16.50 -5.21 9.73
N ASN A 206 -16.81 -4.90 8.49
CA ASN A 206 -17.96 -5.46 7.78
C ASN A 206 -17.60 -6.87 7.32
N VAL A 207 -18.27 -7.87 7.91
CA VAL A 207 -18.05 -9.29 7.63
C VAL A 207 -19.32 -9.93 7.06
N GLN A 208 -19.13 -10.79 6.06
CA GLN A 208 -20.24 -11.52 5.44
C GLN A 208 -20.84 -12.58 6.37
N ASP A 209 -20.05 -13.09 7.31
CA ASP A 209 -20.43 -14.14 8.26
C ASP A 209 -19.70 -13.89 9.58
N VAL A 210 -20.46 -13.45 10.58
CA VAL A 210 -19.94 -13.08 11.90
C VAL A 210 -19.46 -14.31 12.68
N GLU A 211 -20.11 -15.46 12.56
CA GLU A 211 -19.68 -16.69 13.25
C GLU A 211 -18.34 -17.17 12.69
N ARG A 212 -18.19 -17.16 11.35
CA ARG A 212 -16.90 -17.48 10.71
C ARG A 212 -15.80 -16.52 11.13
N ALA A 213 -16.11 -15.23 11.29
CA ALA A 213 -15.16 -14.25 11.78
C ALA A 213 -14.77 -14.52 13.25
N LEU A 214 -15.74 -14.83 14.12
CA LEU A 214 -15.48 -15.20 15.52
C LEU A 214 -14.60 -16.45 15.63
N ASP A 215 -14.83 -17.48 14.82
CA ASP A 215 -13.98 -18.68 14.77
C ASP A 215 -12.52 -18.34 14.42
N PHE A 216 -12.31 -17.39 13.52
CA PHE A 216 -10.97 -16.92 13.18
C PHE A 216 -10.36 -16.08 14.30
N TYR A 217 -11.01 -15.00 14.71
CA TYR A 217 -10.44 -14.04 15.67
C TYR A 217 -10.35 -14.62 17.09
N CYS A 218 -11.38 -15.29 17.58
CA CYS A 218 -11.39 -15.85 18.93
C CYS A 218 -10.81 -17.26 18.97
N GLY A 219 -11.02 -18.07 17.93
CA GLY A 219 -10.51 -19.45 17.86
C GLY A 219 -9.07 -19.52 17.38
N THR A 220 -8.81 -19.08 16.15
CA THR A 220 -7.47 -19.22 15.52
C THR A 220 -6.45 -18.25 16.11
N LEU A 221 -6.84 -16.99 16.33
CA LEU A 221 -5.96 -15.97 16.91
C LEU A 221 -6.00 -15.91 18.44
N GLY A 222 -6.98 -16.58 19.07
CA GLY A 222 -7.08 -16.69 20.52
C GLY A 222 -7.52 -15.41 21.24
N LEU A 223 -8.17 -14.46 20.53
CA LEU A 223 -8.66 -13.24 21.15
C LEU A 223 -9.86 -13.50 22.07
N GLU A 224 -10.00 -12.70 23.12
CA GLU A 224 -11.12 -12.86 24.05
C GLU A 224 -12.44 -12.38 23.41
N PRO A 225 -13.51 -13.20 23.42
CA PRO A 225 -14.80 -12.81 22.87
C PRO A 225 -15.51 -11.78 23.76
N VAL A 226 -16.11 -10.76 23.14
CA VAL A 226 -16.85 -9.70 23.82
C VAL A 226 -18.30 -9.72 23.35
N ARG A 227 -19.24 -9.88 24.31
CA ARG A 227 -20.70 -9.84 24.09
C ARG A 227 -21.25 -10.84 23.05
N VAL A 228 -20.51 -11.90 22.73
CA VAL A 228 -20.93 -12.94 21.77
C VAL A 228 -22.27 -13.58 22.12
N GLU A 229 -22.46 -13.99 23.37
CA GLU A 229 -23.72 -14.64 23.79
C GLU A 229 -24.90 -13.67 23.82
N GLU A 230 -24.65 -12.39 24.14
CA GLU A 230 -25.67 -11.34 24.06
C GLU A 230 -26.09 -11.09 22.61
N TRP A 231 -25.12 -11.11 21.69
CA TRP A 231 -25.34 -10.94 20.26
C TRP A 231 -26.11 -12.12 19.67
N ARG A 232 -25.71 -13.36 19.96
CA ARG A 232 -26.44 -14.58 19.57
C ARG A 232 -27.88 -14.58 20.10
N ALA A 233 -28.09 -13.98 21.27
CA ALA A 233 -29.42 -13.80 21.86
C ALA A 233 -30.20 -12.59 21.30
N GLY A 234 -29.64 -11.83 20.34
CA GLY A 234 -30.25 -10.67 19.71
C GLY A 234 -30.38 -9.44 20.63
N LYS A 235 -29.64 -9.40 21.75
CA LYS A 235 -29.70 -8.28 22.71
C LYS A 235 -28.83 -7.10 22.30
N VAL A 236 -27.84 -7.35 21.44
CA VAL A 236 -26.85 -6.37 20.99
C VAL A 236 -26.64 -6.57 19.50
N PRO A 237 -26.30 -5.51 18.75
CA PRO A 237 -26.31 -5.56 17.28
C PRO A 237 -25.16 -6.39 16.69
N PHE A 238 -24.02 -6.48 17.38
CA PHE A 238 -22.83 -7.21 16.93
C PHE A 238 -21.98 -7.67 18.13
N PRO A 239 -21.13 -8.69 17.97
CA PRO A 239 -20.10 -9.07 18.92
C PRO A 239 -18.75 -8.43 18.57
N SER A 240 -17.78 -8.58 19.47
CA SER A 240 -16.41 -8.09 19.25
C SER A 240 -15.35 -9.10 19.69
N ALA A 241 -14.11 -8.89 19.22
CA ALA A 241 -12.93 -9.61 19.67
C ALA A 241 -11.95 -8.66 20.36
N ARG A 242 -11.48 -8.99 21.56
CA ARG A 242 -10.62 -8.12 22.36
C ARG A 242 -9.15 -8.32 22.01
N VAL A 243 -8.50 -7.23 21.60
CA VAL A 243 -7.07 -7.18 21.28
C VAL A 243 -6.26 -6.77 22.52
N SER A 244 -6.77 -5.81 23.29
CA SER A 244 -6.14 -5.31 24.52
C SER A 244 -7.20 -4.83 25.52
N PRO A 245 -6.82 -4.45 26.76
CA PRO A 245 -7.76 -3.85 27.71
C PRO A 245 -8.48 -2.59 27.18
N VAL A 246 -7.89 -1.90 26.20
CA VAL A 246 -8.43 -0.65 25.63
C VAL A 246 -8.76 -0.75 24.15
N THR A 247 -8.62 -1.93 23.53
CA THR A 247 -8.83 -2.10 22.08
C THR A 247 -9.63 -3.34 21.73
N ILE A 248 -10.67 -3.18 20.90
CA ILE A 248 -11.49 -4.28 20.37
C ILE A 248 -11.64 -4.22 18.84
N ILE A 249 -12.03 -5.33 18.22
CA ILE A 249 -12.45 -5.41 16.81
C ILE A 249 -13.92 -5.76 16.79
N ASP A 250 -14.76 -4.87 16.27
CA ASP A 250 -16.20 -5.11 16.13
C ASP A 250 -16.50 -5.81 14.80
N LEU A 251 -17.37 -6.83 14.86
CA LEU A 251 -17.68 -7.71 13.73
C LEU A 251 -19.13 -7.48 13.31
N VAL A 252 -19.35 -6.57 12.36
CA VAL A 252 -20.68 -6.18 11.91
C VAL A 252 -21.05 -6.98 10.66
N ALA A 253 -22.25 -7.56 10.68
CA ALA A 253 -22.79 -8.22 9.49
C ALA A 253 -23.08 -7.18 8.40
N GLY A 254 -22.45 -7.32 7.23
CA GLY A 254 -22.62 -6.39 6.12
C GLY A 254 -22.23 -7.00 4.77
N GLU A 255 -22.83 -6.48 3.70
CA GLU A 255 -22.42 -6.82 2.34
C GLU A 255 -21.08 -6.13 2.04
N ARG A 256 -20.14 -6.89 1.48
CA ARG A 256 -18.96 -6.29 0.86
C ARG A 256 -19.45 -5.62 -0.43
N GLY A 257 -19.22 -4.32 -0.61
CA GLY A 257 -19.54 -3.65 -1.86
C GLY A 257 -18.98 -4.44 -3.05
N GLU A 258 -19.81 -4.72 -4.06
CA GLU A 258 -19.44 -5.48 -5.26
C GLU A 258 -18.29 -4.81 -6.05
N SER A 259 -17.99 -3.55 -5.72
CA SER A 259 -16.98 -2.65 -6.29
C SER A 259 -15.55 -2.84 -5.77
N GLY A 260 -15.29 -3.73 -4.80
CA GLY A 260 -13.95 -3.87 -4.22
C GLY A 260 -13.60 -2.83 -3.14
N GLU A 261 -14.62 -2.18 -2.57
CA GLU A 261 -14.51 -1.27 -1.43
C GLU A 261 -13.86 -1.93 -0.18
N SER A 262 -13.27 -1.09 0.68
CA SER A 262 -12.70 -1.50 1.96
C SER A 262 -13.76 -2.18 2.83
N ASN A 263 -13.40 -3.27 3.51
CA ASN A 263 -14.27 -3.92 4.48
C ASN A 263 -14.17 -3.29 5.88
N VAL A 264 -13.39 -2.22 6.02
CA VAL A 264 -13.34 -1.40 7.23
C VAL A 264 -14.47 -0.39 7.17
N ASP A 265 -15.34 -0.39 8.18
CA ASP A 265 -16.44 0.58 8.28
C ASP A 265 -15.93 1.93 8.82
N HIS A 266 -15.29 1.88 9.99
CA HIS A 266 -14.60 3.02 10.59
C HIS A 266 -13.52 2.58 11.57
N ILE A 267 -12.66 3.53 11.93
CA ILE A 267 -11.75 3.45 13.07
C ILE A 267 -12.22 4.38 14.18
N CYS A 268 -11.99 3.99 15.42
CA CYS A 268 -12.31 4.82 16.58
C CYS A 268 -11.07 5.19 17.39
N LEU A 269 -10.89 6.50 17.59
CA LEU A 269 -9.79 7.09 18.35
C LEU A 269 -10.31 7.68 19.66
N VAL A 270 -9.63 7.37 20.76
CA VAL A 270 -9.95 7.92 22.08
C VAL A 270 -9.28 9.27 22.24
N VAL A 271 -10.02 10.26 22.73
CA VAL A 271 -9.56 11.63 22.94
C VAL A 271 -9.53 11.99 24.43
N GLU A 272 -8.69 12.94 24.80
CA GLU A 272 -8.72 13.56 26.13
C GLU A 272 -10.02 14.32 26.38
N PRO A 273 -10.41 14.60 27.64
CA PRO A 273 -11.61 15.37 27.94
C PRO A 273 -11.67 16.69 27.16
N LEU A 274 -12.83 16.96 26.56
CA LEU A 274 -13.07 18.11 25.71
C LEU A 274 -14.55 18.55 25.74
N ASP A 275 -14.82 19.74 25.21
CA ASP A 275 -16.18 20.17 24.88
C ASP A 275 -16.49 19.79 23.42
N TRP A 276 -17.43 18.87 23.22
CA TRP A 276 -17.85 18.44 21.89
C TRP A 276 -18.41 19.59 21.05
N GLN A 277 -19.09 20.55 21.68
CA GLN A 277 -19.65 21.70 20.96
C GLN A 277 -18.52 22.58 20.41
N GLU A 278 -17.44 22.78 21.17
CA GLU A 278 -16.26 23.52 20.71
C GLU A 278 -15.59 22.84 19.51
N VAL A 279 -15.52 21.50 19.50
CA VAL A 279 -14.96 20.74 18.37
C VAL A 279 -15.82 20.83 17.14
N VAL A 280 -17.14 20.67 17.28
CA VAL A 280 -18.09 20.81 16.17
C VAL A 280 -18.03 22.23 15.58
N ASP A 281 -18.00 23.24 16.45
CA ASP A 281 -17.97 24.66 16.04
C ASP A 281 -16.60 25.13 15.52
N SER A 282 -15.53 24.35 15.75
CA SER A 282 -14.17 24.75 15.36
C SER A 282 -13.99 24.91 13.84
N GLY A 283 -14.82 24.22 13.04
CA GLY A 283 -14.89 24.34 11.58
C GLY A 283 -14.05 23.39 10.69
N PRO A 284 -12.98 22.71 11.12
CA PRO A 284 -12.20 21.83 10.25
C PRO A 284 -12.80 20.42 10.11
N PHE A 285 -13.74 20.02 10.98
CA PHE A 285 -14.31 18.68 10.96
C PHE A 285 -15.59 18.62 10.14
N THR A 286 -15.65 17.69 9.17
CA THR A 286 -16.91 17.30 8.54
C THR A 286 -17.61 16.31 9.47
N VAL A 287 -18.45 16.80 10.38
CA VAL A 287 -19.18 15.98 11.35
C VAL A 287 -20.35 15.26 10.66
N LEU A 288 -20.41 13.95 10.83
CA LEU A 288 -21.40 13.05 10.25
C LEU A 288 -22.54 12.76 11.25
N GLU A 289 -22.20 12.49 12.50
CA GLU A 289 -23.13 12.18 13.59
C GLU A 289 -22.46 12.55 14.93
N GLY A 290 -23.26 12.88 15.95
CA GLY A 290 -22.79 13.07 17.32
C GLY A 290 -22.98 14.50 17.86
N PRO A 291 -22.74 14.71 19.17
CA PRO A 291 -22.33 13.71 20.15
C PRO A 291 -23.46 12.72 20.50
N VAL A 292 -23.14 11.42 20.48
CA VAL A 292 -24.06 10.31 20.76
C VAL A 292 -23.45 9.30 21.73
N GLY A 293 -24.29 8.59 22.47
CA GLY A 293 -23.85 7.49 23.34
C GLY A 293 -23.59 6.20 22.54
N ARG A 294 -22.41 5.59 22.72
CA ARG A 294 -21.99 4.36 22.05
C ARG A 294 -21.19 3.44 22.98
N PHE A 295 -21.34 2.13 22.80
CA PHE A 295 -20.50 1.14 23.46
C PHE A 295 -19.17 0.98 22.70
N GLY A 296 -18.08 0.69 23.39
CA GLY A 296 -16.76 0.43 22.80
C GLY A 296 -15.86 -0.34 23.75
N ALA A 297 -14.54 -0.27 23.54
CA ALA A 297 -13.59 -1.16 24.19
C ALA A 297 -13.64 -1.17 25.72
N ARG A 298 -13.94 -0.01 26.33
CA ARG A 298 -14.00 0.21 27.77
C ARG A 298 -15.43 0.39 28.31
N GLY A 299 -16.47 0.16 27.49
CA GLY A 299 -17.87 0.32 27.89
C GLY A 299 -18.57 1.48 27.19
N ASP A 300 -19.52 2.11 27.88
CA ASP A 300 -20.30 3.22 27.35
C ASP A 300 -19.49 4.52 27.31
N ALA A 301 -19.55 5.22 26.17
CA ALA A 301 -18.81 6.45 25.90
C ALA A 301 -19.65 7.45 25.11
N GLN A 302 -19.14 8.68 24.99
CA GLN A 302 -19.66 9.66 24.04
C GLN A 302 -18.77 9.70 22.80
N SER A 303 -19.41 9.79 21.64
CA SER A 303 -18.73 9.78 20.35
C SER A 303 -19.27 10.81 19.39
N ILE A 304 -18.39 11.36 18.55
CA ILE A 304 -18.75 12.00 17.29
C ILE A 304 -18.11 11.25 16.13
N TYR A 305 -18.77 11.24 14.98
CA TYR A 305 -18.26 10.67 13.74
C TYR A 305 -17.89 11.81 12.82
N VAL A 306 -16.71 11.75 12.22
CA VAL A 306 -16.21 12.72 11.26
C VAL A 306 -15.73 12.03 10.00
N ARG A 307 -15.66 12.76 8.90
CA ARG A 307 -15.03 12.30 7.66
C ARG A 307 -13.62 12.86 7.54
N ASP A 308 -12.65 12.00 7.21
CA ASP A 308 -11.30 12.44 6.87
C ASP A 308 -11.22 12.96 5.41
N PRO A 309 -10.09 13.52 4.98
CA PRO A 309 -9.93 14.06 3.62
C PRO A 309 -10.14 13.02 2.49
N ASP A 310 -9.88 11.75 2.77
CA ASP A 310 -9.99 10.64 1.80
C ASP A 310 -11.37 9.95 1.85
N GLY A 311 -12.26 10.45 2.70
CA GLY A 311 -13.63 9.97 2.80
C GLY A 311 -13.86 8.87 3.82
N ASN A 312 -12.84 8.48 4.60
CA ASN A 312 -12.99 7.49 5.66
C ASN A 312 -13.82 8.05 6.81
N SER A 313 -14.62 7.18 7.42
CA SER A 313 -15.32 7.48 8.66
C SER A 313 -14.37 7.29 9.84
N VAL A 314 -14.26 8.31 10.69
CA VAL A 314 -13.46 8.29 11.92
C VAL A 314 -14.36 8.63 13.09
N GLU A 315 -14.45 7.73 14.06
CA GLU A 315 -15.10 7.98 15.35
C GLU A 315 -14.09 8.62 16.31
N LEU A 316 -14.43 9.77 16.89
CA LEU A 316 -13.73 10.36 18.01
C LEU A 316 -14.54 10.10 19.27
N ARG A 317 -13.90 9.49 20.26
CA ARG A 317 -14.56 8.97 21.45
C ARG A 317 -13.95 9.49 22.74
N TRP A 318 -14.80 9.87 23.67
CA TRP A 318 -14.43 10.22 25.03
C TRP A 318 -15.18 9.36 26.04
N TYR A 319 -14.44 8.79 27.00
CA TYR A 319 -15.00 8.04 28.12
C TYR A 319 -15.23 8.96 29.32
N PRO A 320 -16.44 8.98 29.91
CA PRO A 320 -16.72 9.76 31.12
C PRO A 320 -15.80 9.46 32.32
N GLU A 321 -15.23 8.26 32.36
CA GLU A 321 -14.26 7.81 33.37
C GLU A 321 -12.93 8.57 33.31
N ASP A 322 -12.63 9.22 32.19
CA ASP A 322 -11.38 9.96 31.98
C ASP A 322 -11.44 11.40 32.48
N GLN A 323 -12.55 11.78 33.15
CA GLN A 323 -12.78 13.11 33.70
C GLN A 323 -12.03 13.37 35.02
#